data_AF-A0A1Y5P2P5-F1
#
_entry.id   AF-A0A1Y5P2P5-F1
#
_cell.length_a   1.000
_cell.length_b   1.000
_cell.length_c   1.000
_cell.angle_alpha   90.00
_cell.angle_beta   90.00
_cell.angle_gamma   90.00
#
_symmetry.space_group_name_H-M   'P 1'
#
loop_
_entity.id
_entity.type
_entity.pdbx_description
1 polymer ?
#
loop_
_entity_poly.entity_id
_entity_poly.type
_entity_poly.pdbx_seq_one_letter_code
_entity_poly.pdbx_strand_id
1 'polypeptide(L)'
;MTLRGVLTAIGWGTVGTGALQVVAPGFVLRAIGGADERSTRHLFGTVGMFMVVVGGLVVGTLRSASPDTAALGWGAAQKAGAAVAVGLGVARRVFSPIALLVAAFDAVTAVLLAVHRNRLR
;
A
#
# COMPACT_ATOMS: atom_id res chain seq x y z
N MET A 1 13.52 1.67 -17.91
CA MET A 1 12.28 1.21 -17.27
C MET A 1 11.29 2.37 -17.28
N THR A 2 10.06 2.21 -17.81
CA THR A 2 9.08 3.32 -17.85
C THR A 2 8.41 3.51 -16.48
N LEU A 3 7.96 4.73 -16.16
CA LEU A 3 7.24 5.03 -14.90
C LEU A 3 6.04 4.09 -14.70
N ARG A 4 5.31 3.81 -15.78
CA ARG A 4 4.18 2.88 -15.82
C ARG A 4 4.60 1.45 -15.42
N GLY A 5 5.75 0.98 -15.89
CA GLY A 5 6.30 -0.33 -15.52
C GLY A 5 6.69 -0.41 -14.04
N VAL A 6 7.34 0.63 -13.52
CA VAL A 6 7.70 0.72 -12.09
C VAL A 6 6.45 0.69 -11.21
N LEU A 7 5.44 1.51 -11.53
CA LEU A 7 4.17 1.55 -10.80
C LEU A 7 3.42 0.21 -10.87
N THR A 8 3.50 -0.48 -12.01
CA THR A 8 2.88 -1.81 -12.15
C THR A 8 3.57 -2.84 -11.26
N ALA A 9 4.90 -2.81 -11.18
CA ALA A 9 5.66 -3.69 -10.28
C ALA A 9 5.33 -3.40 -8.81
N ILE A 10 5.25 -2.13 -8.42
CA ILE A 10 4.83 -1.71 -7.07
C ILE A 10 3.40 -2.17 -6.78
N GLY A 11 2.49 -2.04 -7.74
CA GLY A 11 1.11 -2.52 -7.63
C GLY A 11 1.06 -4.02 -7.36
N TRP A 12 1.79 -4.83 -8.13
CA TRP A 12 1.91 -6.27 -7.90
C TRP A 12 2.55 -6.60 -6.55
N GLY A 13 3.58 -5.85 -6.15
CA GLY A 13 4.18 -5.98 -4.82
C GLY A 13 3.15 -5.73 -3.71
N THR A 14 2.32 -4.71 -3.86
CA THR A 14 1.24 -4.36 -2.91
C THR A 14 0.17 -5.45 -2.85
N VAL A 15 -0.18 -6.06 -3.99
CA VAL A 15 -1.09 -7.21 -4.04
C VAL A 15 -0.47 -8.41 -3.32
N GLY A 16 0.79 -8.74 -3.61
CA GLY A 16 1.48 -9.87 -3.02
C GLY A 16 1.63 -9.74 -1.50
N THR A 17 2.07 -8.57 -1.02
CA THR A 17 2.20 -8.32 0.42
C THR A 17 0.84 -8.25 1.11
N GLY A 18 -0.17 -7.66 0.47
CA GLY A 18 -1.55 -7.67 0.96
C GLY A 18 -2.11 -9.08 1.11
N ALA A 19 -1.91 -9.94 0.11
CA ALA A 19 -2.36 -11.33 0.16
C ALA A 19 -1.64 -12.11 1.27
N LEU A 20 -0.33 -11.92 1.42
CA LEU A 20 0.42 -12.48 2.55
C LEU A 20 -0.13 -12.01 3.89
N GLN A 21 -0.50 -10.74 4.00
CA GLN A 21 -1.07 -10.16 5.21
C GLN A 21 -2.48 -10.69 5.52
N VAL A 22 -3.28 -11.04 4.51
CA VAL A 22 -4.58 -11.73 4.68
C VAL A 22 -4.38 -13.15 5.22
N VAL A 23 -3.46 -13.91 4.63
CA VAL A 23 -3.25 -15.33 4.97
C VAL A 23 -2.44 -15.50 6.26
N ALA A 24 -1.46 -14.63 6.50
CA ALA A 24 -0.52 -14.72 7.60
C ALA A 24 -0.25 -13.34 8.25
N PRO A 25 -1.27 -12.68 8.83
CA PRO A 25 -1.13 -11.34 9.41
C PRO A 25 -0.07 -11.27 10.53
N GLY A 26 0.05 -12.32 11.35
CA GLY A 26 1.05 -12.38 12.42
C GLY A 26 2.50 -12.40 11.91
N PHE A 27 2.76 -12.93 10.71
CA PHE A 27 4.09 -12.87 10.10
C PHE A 27 4.47 -11.42 9.77
N VAL A 28 3.55 -10.69 9.13
CA VAL A 28 3.76 -9.29 8.76
C VAL A 28 3.86 -8.40 10.00
N LEU A 29 2.99 -8.60 10.99
CA LEU A 29 3.02 -7.87 12.27
C LEU A 29 4.37 -7.99 12.98
N ARG A 30 4.94 -9.21 13.04
CA ARG A 30 6.27 -9.41 13.63
C ARG A 30 7.38 -8.67 12.87
N ALA A 31 7.30 -8.62 11.54
CA ALA A 31 8.28 -7.91 10.72
C ALA A 31 8.27 -6.39 10.97
N ILE A 32 7.11 -5.80 11.27
CA ILE A 32 6.97 -4.37 11.58
C ILE A 32 6.99 -4.06 13.10
N GLY A 33 7.20 -5.08 13.94
CA GLY A 33 7.21 -4.96 15.39
C GLY A 33 5.87 -4.57 16.02
N GLY A 34 4.75 -4.97 15.41
CA GLY A 34 3.41 -4.74 15.96
C GLY A 34 3.02 -5.79 17.03
N ALA A 35 2.09 -5.42 17.91
CA ALA A 35 1.55 -6.34 18.93
C ALA A 35 0.81 -7.52 18.28
N ASP A 36 1.14 -8.73 18.69
CA ASP A 36 0.65 -9.97 18.07
C ASP A 36 -0.64 -10.50 18.74
N GLU A 37 -1.64 -9.64 18.85
CA GLU A 37 -2.95 -9.92 19.46
C GLU A 37 -3.98 -10.37 18.41
N ARG A 38 -5.03 -11.10 18.83
CA ARG A 38 -6.06 -11.61 17.89
C ARG A 38 -6.78 -10.50 17.13
N SER A 39 -7.15 -9.42 17.83
CA SER A 39 -7.78 -8.23 17.25
C SER A 39 -6.87 -7.55 16.24
N THR A 40 -5.59 -7.35 16.58
CA THR A 40 -4.59 -6.74 15.72
C THR A 40 -4.32 -7.59 14.47
N ARG A 41 -4.22 -8.91 14.61
CA ARG A 41 -4.11 -9.84 13.46
C ARG A 41 -5.29 -9.73 12.52
N HIS A 42 -6.52 -9.69 13.06
CA HIS A 42 -7.72 -9.57 12.23
C HIS A 42 -7.77 -8.22 11.50
N LEU A 43 -7.48 -7.12 12.19
CA LEU A 43 -7.39 -5.79 11.59
C LEU A 43 -6.33 -5.74 10.49
N PHE A 44 -5.14 -6.32 10.74
CA PHE A 44 -4.09 -6.41 9.72
C PHE A 44 -4.54 -7.23 8.51
N GLY A 45 -5.21 -8.37 8.72
CA GLY A 45 -5.79 -9.14 7.62
C GLY A 45 -6.76 -8.32 6.77
N THR A 46 -7.65 -7.54 7.41
CA THR A 46 -8.58 -6.63 6.73
C THR A 46 -7.85 -5.54 5.94
N VAL A 47 -6.81 -4.94 6.50
CA VAL A 47 -5.95 -3.98 5.78
C VAL A 47 -5.29 -4.64 4.57
N GLY A 48 -4.80 -5.87 4.72
CA GLY A 48 -4.23 -6.67 3.64
C GLY A 48 -5.23 -6.90 2.50
N MET A 49 -6.50 -7.17 2.81
CA MET A 49 -7.56 -7.31 1.81
C MET A 49 -7.74 -6.03 0.99
N PHE A 50 -7.76 -4.87 1.65
CA PHE A 50 -7.81 -3.58 0.93
C PHE A 50 -6.57 -3.34 0.08
N MET A 51 -5.39 -3.75 0.53
CA MET A 51 -4.16 -3.67 -0.29
C MET A 51 -4.26 -4.52 -1.56
N VAL A 52 -4.81 -5.73 -1.46
CA VAL A 52 -5.04 -6.61 -2.62
C VAL A 52 -5.99 -5.95 -3.61
N VAL A 53 -7.14 -5.46 -3.14
CA VAL A 53 -8.17 -4.88 -4.01
C VAL A 53 -7.67 -3.60 -4.68
N VAL A 54 -7.13 -2.65 -3.91
CA VAL A 54 -6.65 -1.37 -4.45
C VAL A 54 -5.40 -1.56 -5.31
N GLY A 55 -4.47 -2.43 -4.88
CA GLY A 55 -3.29 -2.78 -5.68
C GLY A 55 -3.68 -3.42 -7.01
N GLY A 56 -4.63 -4.35 -7.00
CA GLY A 56 -5.17 -4.99 -8.20
C GLY A 56 -5.85 -3.98 -9.13
N LEU A 57 -6.64 -3.05 -8.59
CA LEU A 57 -7.26 -1.97 -9.34
C LEU A 57 -6.21 -1.08 -10.02
N VAL A 58 -5.15 -0.69 -9.29
CA VAL A 58 -4.05 0.11 -9.84
C VAL A 58 -3.31 -0.65 -10.94
N VAL A 59 -2.98 -1.93 -10.73
CA VAL A 59 -2.34 -2.77 -11.76
C VAL A 59 -3.23 -2.88 -13.00
N GLY A 60 -4.52 -3.16 -12.84
CA GLY A 60 -5.47 -3.25 -13.94
C GLY A 60 -5.56 -1.94 -14.72
N THR A 61 -5.66 -0.83 -14.00
CA THR A 61 -5.70 0.53 -14.59
C THR A 61 -4.42 0.85 -15.36
N LEU A 62 -3.25 0.55 -14.77
CA LEU A 62 -1.96 0.76 -15.38
C LEU A 62 -1.70 -0.20 -16.55
N ARG A 63 -2.46 -1.27 -16.74
CA ARG A 63 -2.32 -2.16 -17.91
C ARG A 63 -3.38 -1.95 -18.97
N SER A 64 -4.41 -1.16 -18.68
CA SER A 64 -5.47 -0.80 -19.62
C SER A 64 -4.95 0.07 -20.76
N ALA A 65 -5.53 -0.07 -21.96
CA ALA A 65 -5.27 0.83 -23.09
C ALA A 65 -5.70 2.27 -22.79
N SER A 66 -6.78 2.43 -22.01
CA SER A 66 -7.31 3.70 -21.54
C SER A 66 -7.32 3.72 -20.00
N PRO A 67 -6.28 4.28 -19.36
CA PRO A 67 -6.19 4.31 -17.90
C PRO A 67 -7.23 5.24 -17.26
N ASP A 68 -7.98 4.74 -16.28
CA ASP A 68 -8.86 5.56 -15.45
C ASP A 68 -8.07 6.42 -14.45
N THR A 69 -8.13 7.74 -14.62
CA THR A 69 -7.44 8.69 -13.74
C THR A 69 -8.03 8.76 -12.33
N ALA A 70 -9.30 8.36 -12.14
CA ALA A 70 -9.94 8.31 -10.83
C ALA A 70 -9.38 7.15 -10.00
N ALA A 71 -9.26 5.95 -10.60
CA ALA A 71 -8.61 4.81 -9.97
C ALA A 71 -7.17 5.10 -9.53
N LEU A 72 -6.37 5.78 -10.37
CA LEU A 72 -5.02 6.22 -9.98
C LEU A 72 -5.04 7.25 -8.84
N GLY A 73 -6.02 8.15 -8.83
CA GLY A 73 -6.21 9.13 -7.75
C GLY A 73 -6.53 8.48 -6.41
N TRP A 74 -7.45 7.52 -6.39
CA TRP A 74 -7.80 6.76 -5.19
C TRP A 74 -6.65 5.85 -4.73
N GLY A 75 -5.89 5.26 -5.67
CA GLY A 75 -4.65 4.54 -5.35
C GLY A 75 -3.61 5.44 -4.66
N ALA A 76 -3.41 6.66 -5.17
CA ALA A 76 -2.53 7.64 -4.53
C ALA A 76 -3.02 8.03 -3.13
N ALA A 77 -4.33 8.27 -2.97
CA ALA A 77 -4.92 8.61 -1.68
C ALA A 77 -4.79 7.46 -0.65
N GLN A 78 -5.01 6.21 -1.07
CA GLN A 78 -4.85 5.04 -0.22
C GLN A 78 -3.40 4.89 0.28
N LYS A 79 -2.41 5.05 -0.61
CA LYS A 79 -1.00 5.02 -0.25
C LYS A 79 -0.59 6.17 0.69
N ALA A 80 -1.06 7.39 0.42
CA ALA A 80 -0.83 8.52 1.32
C ALA A 80 -1.46 8.29 2.70
N GLY A 81 -2.70 7.80 2.74
CA GLY A 81 -3.39 7.46 3.98
C GLY A 81 -2.67 6.37 4.78
N ALA A 82 -2.17 5.33 4.11
CA ALA A 82 -1.37 4.28 4.73
C ALA A 82 -0.08 4.83 5.34
N ALA A 83 0.66 5.68 4.61
CA ALA A 83 1.87 6.32 5.12
C ALA A 83 1.60 7.16 6.38
N VAL A 84 0.53 7.95 6.38
CA VAL A 84 0.12 8.74 7.55
C VAL A 84 -0.29 7.85 8.72
N ALA A 85 -1.10 6.81 8.48
CA ALA A 85 -1.57 5.91 9.52
C ALA A 85 -0.42 5.14 10.18
N VAL A 86 0.53 4.64 9.39
CA VAL A 86 1.74 3.96 9.90
C VAL A 86 2.63 4.95 10.65
N GLY A 87 2.85 6.16 10.12
CA GLY A 87 3.61 7.20 10.80
C GLY A 87 3.03 7.58 12.17
N LEU A 88 1.70 7.75 12.24
CA LEU A 88 0.98 7.98 13.51
C LEU A 88 1.10 6.78 14.45
N GLY A 89 1.07 5.55 13.92
CA GLY A 89 1.29 4.32 14.69
C GLY A 89 2.67 4.29 15.34
N VAL A 90 3.73 4.68 14.62
CA VAL A 90 5.09 4.79 15.18
C VAL A 90 5.16 5.91 16.22
N ALA A 91 4.60 7.08 15.94
CA ALA A 91 4.58 8.21 16.89
C ALA A 91 3.86 7.86 18.22
N ARG A 92 2.84 6.99 18.15
CA ARG A 92 2.10 6.47 19.30
C ARG A 92 2.71 5.21 19.92
N ARG A 93 3.89 4.77 19.46
CA ARG A 93 4.59 3.55 19.89
C ARG A 93 3.80 2.25 19.69
N VAL A 94 2.87 2.23 18.73
CA VAL A 94 2.11 1.03 18.33
C VAL A 94 2.95 0.14 17.40
N PHE A 95 3.79 0.75 16.56
CA PHE A 95 4.71 0.06 15.67
C PHE A 95 6.16 0.43 15.96
N SER A 96 7.07 -0.46 15.59
CA SER A 96 8.51 -0.19 15.65
C SER A 96 8.91 0.90 14.64
N PRO A 97 9.97 1.69 14.92
CA PRO A 97 10.52 2.65 13.96
C PRO A 97 10.84 2.07 12.58
N ILE A 98 11.07 0.76 12.48
CA ILE A 98 11.28 0.08 11.18
C ILE A 98 10.07 0.23 10.24
N ALA A 99 8.85 0.39 10.78
CA ALA A 99 7.63 0.61 10.00
C ALA A 99 7.65 1.95 9.24
N LEU A 100 8.52 2.90 9.61
CA LEU A 100 8.70 4.14 8.86
C LEU A 100 9.26 3.90 7.45
N LEU A 101 9.98 2.79 7.22
CA LEU A 101 10.41 2.40 5.88
C LEU A 101 9.20 2.07 4.98
N VAL A 102 8.20 1.38 5.54
CA VAL A 102 6.95 1.08 4.86
C VAL A 102 6.17 2.37 4.59
N ALA A 103 6.08 3.25 5.59
CA ALA A 103 5.43 4.55 5.43
C ALA A 103 6.10 5.42 4.35
N ALA A 104 7.43 5.45 4.30
CA ALA A 104 8.19 6.16 3.29
C ALA A 104 7.95 5.57 1.89
N PHE A 105 7.95 4.24 1.77
CA PHE A 105 7.65 3.56 0.51
C PHE A 105 6.24 3.91 0.00
N ASP A 106 5.24 3.91 0.88
CA ASP A 106 3.87 4.27 0.52
C ASP A 106 3.75 5.75 0.16
N ALA A 107 4.42 6.66 0.88
CA ALA A 107 4.44 8.08 0.56
C ALA A 107 5.05 8.36 -0.83
N VAL A 108 6.20 7.73 -1.13
CA VAL A 108 6.83 7.82 -2.46
C VAL A 108 5.89 7.26 -3.54
N THR A 109 5.25 6.12 -3.29
CA THR A 109 4.31 5.51 -4.23
C THR A 109 3.10 6.41 -4.49
N ALA A 110 2.57 7.07 -3.45
CA ALA A 110 1.47 8.02 -3.59
C ALA A 110 1.85 9.20 -4.50
N VAL A 111 3.05 9.75 -4.32
CA VAL A 111 3.58 10.82 -5.18
C VAL A 111 3.74 10.34 -6.62
N LEU A 112 4.31 9.16 -6.83
CA LEU A 112 4.50 8.61 -8.18
C LEU A 112 3.16 8.37 -8.90
N LEU A 113 2.14 7.87 -8.19
CA LEU A 113 0.80 7.70 -8.74
C LEU A 113 0.15 9.05 -9.09
N ALA A 114 0.28 10.05 -8.22
CA ALA A 114 -0.23 11.40 -8.48
C ALA A 114 0.47 12.06 -9.68
N VAL A 115 1.79 11.95 -9.78
CA VAL A 115 2.57 12.44 -10.93
C VAL A 115 2.17 11.72 -12.21
N HIS A 116 2.01 10.39 -12.18
CA HIS A 116 1.59 9.64 -13.36
C HIS A 116 0.18 10.03 -13.81
N ARG A 117 -0.75 10.17 -12.87
CA ARG A 117 -2.11 10.67 -13.12
C ARG A 117 -2.10 12.04 -13.79
N ASN A 118 -1.29 12.98 -13.31
CA ASN A 118 -1.21 14.32 -13.88
C ASN A 118 -0.63 14.35 -15.30
N ARG A 119 0.15 13.34 -15.70
CA ARG A 119 0.65 13.19 -17.09
C ARG A 119 -0.37 12.57 -18.05
N LEU A 120 -1.47 12.02 -17.53
CA LEU A 120 -2.55 11.41 -18.30
C LEU A 120 -3.76 12.34 -18.48
N ARG A 121 -3.74 13.52 -17.85
CA ARG A 121 -4.71 14.60 -18.00
C ARG A 121 -4.25 15.57 -19.07
#